data_AF-A0A8T7F8F4-F1
#
_entry.id   AF-A0A8T7F8F4-F1
#
_cell.length_a   1.000
_cell.length_b   1.000
_cell.length_c   1.000
_cell.angle_alpha   90.00
_cell.angle_beta   90.00
_cell.angle_gamma   90.00
#
_symmetry.space_group_name_H-M   'P 1'
#
loop_
_entity.id
_entity.type
_entity.pdbx_description
1 polymer ?
#
loop_
_entity_poly.entity_id
_entity_poly.type
_entity_poly.pdbx_seq_one_letter_code
_entity_poly.pdbx_strand_id
1 'polypeptide(L)'
;MSTPTNRRTLVLASGSPRRRELLRLLGFEFERVVGTLDETPHPGELPDAYTLRVSLEKAYDSVEMAKKGSVILTADTTVADGDMILGKPDNEAHAETMLRQLRNRTHQVYTAITLLDTADKHVEQILAITQVTMRDYSDLEIAHYVASGDPKDKAGSYGIQNGDFRPVARIKGCYANVMGLPLCHLIVCLRRFGVEPHTDVPTNCQQFNQIECPVYDDVLRMQ
;
A
#
# COMPACT_ATOMS: atom_id res chain seq x y z
N MET A 1 19.23 -5.84 34.79
CA MET A 1 17.77 -5.67 34.87
C MET A 1 17.33 -5.03 33.57
N SER A 2 16.86 -5.84 32.62
CA SER A 2 16.33 -5.36 31.35
C SER A 2 15.02 -4.62 31.64
N THR A 3 14.99 -3.32 31.34
CA THR A 3 13.76 -2.53 31.30
C THR A 3 12.73 -3.29 30.45
N PRO A 4 11.48 -3.46 30.90
CA PRO A 4 10.47 -4.06 30.04
C PRO A 4 10.26 -3.07 28.90
N THR A 5 10.81 -3.38 27.72
CA THR A 5 10.40 -2.73 26.48
C THR A 5 8.91 -2.97 26.37
N ASN A 6 8.12 -1.93 26.60
CA ASN A 6 6.67 -1.96 26.50
C ASN A 6 6.31 -2.30 25.05
N ARG A 7 6.26 -3.60 24.74
CA ARG A 7 6.12 -4.11 23.38
C ARG A 7 4.66 -3.91 23.01
N ARG A 8 4.34 -2.74 22.43
CA ARG A 8 2.99 -2.46 21.91
C ARG A 8 2.66 -3.50 20.85
N THR A 9 1.51 -4.14 20.98
CA THR A 9 1.01 -5.09 19.97
C THR A 9 0.63 -4.32 18.72
N LEU A 10 1.18 -4.71 17.57
CA LEU A 10 0.75 -4.19 16.28
C LEU A 10 -0.40 -5.03 15.74
N VAL A 11 -1.44 -4.38 15.21
CA VAL A 11 -2.59 -5.02 14.59
C VAL A 11 -2.67 -4.58 13.13
N LEU A 12 -2.46 -5.50 12.19
CA LEU A 12 -2.67 -5.24 10.78
C LEU A 12 -4.16 -5.39 10.44
N ALA A 13 -4.83 -4.25 10.27
CA ALA A 13 -6.22 -4.16 9.83
C ALA A 13 -6.31 -4.18 8.29
N SER A 14 -5.91 -5.32 7.69
CA SER A 14 -5.94 -5.48 6.24
C SER A 14 -6.13 -6.93 5.81
N GLY A 15 -7.06 -7.14 4.87
CA GLY A 15 -7.24 -8.42 4.18
C GLY A 15 -6.07 -8.81 3.27
N SER A 16 -5.34 -7.83 2.73
CA SER A 16 -4.33 -8.02 1.67
C SER A 16 -3.19 -8.98 2.07
N PRO A 17 -2.99 -10.10 1.33
CA PRO A 17 -1.85 -10.99 1.55
C PRO A 17 -0.50 -10.29 1.35
N ARG A 18 -0.43 -9.37 0.39
CA ARG A 18 0.78 -8.64 0.01
C ARG A 18 1.26 -7.70 1.12
N ARG A 19 0.33 -6.95 1.73
CA ARG A 19 0.65 -6.07 2.88
C ARG A 19 1.16 -6.87 4.08
N ARG A 20 0.59 -8.06 4.30
CA ARG A 20 1.05 -8.99 5.34
C ARG A 20 2.47 -9.48 5.08
N GLU A 21 2.82 -9.82 3.84
CA GLU A 21 4.18 -10.22 3.47
C GLU A 21 5.18 -9.07 3.66
N LEU A 22 4.85 -7.87 3.18
CA LEU A 22 5.69 -6.69 3.35
C LEU A 22 5.89 -6.33 4.82
N LEU A 23 4.84 -6.39 5.64
CA LEU A 23 4.95 -6.06 7.06
C LEU A 23 5.89 -6.99 7.82
N ARG A 24 5.97 -8.27 7.44
CA ARG A 24 6.90 -9.23 8.06
C ARG A 24 8.37 -8.85 7.88
N LEU A 25 8.72 -8.06 6.85
CA LEU A 25 10.09 -7.58 6.64
C LEU A 25 10.58 -6.65 7.77
N LEU A 26 9.66 -6.07 8.55
CA LEU A 26 9.96 -5.24 9.72
C LEU A 26 10.31 -6.07 10.96
N GLY A 27 10.12 -7.39 10.92
CA GLY A 27 10.42 -8.30 12.04
C GLY A 27 9.42 -8.20 13.20
N PHE A 28 8.24 -7.62 12.98
CA PHE A 28 7.19 -7.55 13.99
C PHE A 28 6.32 -8.82 14.01
N GLU A 29 5.96 -9.22 15.22
CA GLU A 29 4.75 -10.02 15.46
C GLU A 29 3.54 -9.09 15.41
N PHE A 30 2.49 -9.48 14.70
CA PHE A 30 1.27 -8.70 14.60
C PHE A 30 0.03 -9.58 14.53
N GLU A 31 -1.06 -9.08 15.09
CA GLU A 31 -2.38 -9.67 14.95
C GLU A 31 -3.05 -9.16 13.67
N ARG A 32 -4.05 -9.89 13.17
CA ARG A 32 -4.81 -9.48 11.99
C ARG A 32 -6.28 -9.31 12.34
N VAL A 33 -6.83 -8.21 11.86
CA VAL A 33 -8.27 -7.97 11.81
C VAL A 33 -8.64 -7.55 10.39
N VAL A 34 -9.86 -7.82 9.98
CA VAL A 34 -10.35 -7.46 8.64
C VAL A 34 -11.71 -6.83 8.81
N GLY A 35 -11.80 -5.52 8.55
CA GLY A 35 -13.06 -4.78 8.52
C GLY A 35 -13.82 -4.96 7.20
N THR A 36 -15.02 -4.41 7.16
CA THR A 36 -15.95 -4.49 6.01
C THR A 36 -16.48 -3.11 5.63
N LEU A 37 -15.59 -2.13 5.61
CA LEU A 37 -15.89 -0.75 5.22
C LEU A 37 -16.30 -0.66 3.75
N ASP A 38 -17.27 0.22 3.44
CA ASP A 38 -17.54 0.66 2.08
C ASP A 38 -16.47 1.67 1.63
N GLU A 39 -15.75 1.30 0.58
CA GLU A 39 -14.63 2.07 0.04
C GLU A 39 -15.03 2.92 -1.18
N THR A 40 -16.33 3.17 -1.38
CA THR A 40 -16.82 3.94 -2.52
C THR A 40 -16.30 5.40 -2.48
N PRO A 41 -15.70 5.92 -3.57
CA PRO A 41 -15.29 7.33 -3.63
C PRO A 41 -16.48 8.29 -3.52
N HIS A 42 -16.30 9.40 -2.81
CA HIS A 42 -17.31 10.46 -2.79
C HIS A 42 -17.33 11.23 -4.12
N PRO A 43 -18.46 11.88 -4.50
CA PRO A 43 -18.51 12.70 -5.70
C PRO A 43 -17.44 13.80 -5.70
N GLY A 44 -16.58 13.80 -6.72
CA GLY A 44 -15.50 14.78 -6.87
C GLY A 44 -14.32 14.60 -5.91
N GLU A 45 -14.23 13.47 -5.21
CA GLU A 45 -13.13 13.19 -4.31
C GLU A 45 -11.83 12.92 -5.08
N LEU A 46 -10.78 13.67 -4.76
CA LEU A 46 -9.47 13.52 -5.39
C LEU A 46 -8.75 12.26 -4.86
N PRO A 47 -7.85 11.64 -5.65
CA PRO A 47 -7.18 10.40 -5.27
C PRO A 47 -6.46 10.45 -3.92
N ASP A 48 -5.76 11.54 -3.62
CA ASP A 48 -5.05 11.74 -2.35
C ASP A 48 -5.99 11.79 -1.15
N ALA A 49 -7.06 12.59 -1.24
CA ALA A 49 -8.10 12.71 -0.23
C ALA A 49 -8.82 11.39 0.00
N TYR A 50 -9.19 10.70 -1.09
CA TYR A 50 -9.81 9.38 -1.07
C TYR A 50 -8.93 8.36 -0.34
N THR A 51 -7.68 8.19 -0.74
CA THR A 51 -6.79 7.19 -0.14
C THR A 51 -6.57 7.46 1.36
N LEU A 52 -6.38 8.72 1.74
CA LEU A 52 -6.23 9.13 3.15
C LEU A 52 -7.48 8.84 3.97
N ARG A 53 -8.66 9.21 3.45
CA ARG A 53 -9.95 8.97 4.11
C ARG A 53 -10.20 7.48 4.31
N VAL A 54 -10.10 6.68 3.25
CA VAL A 54 -10.37 5.24 3.33
C VAL A 54 -9.40 4.56 4.29
N SER A 55 -8.11 4.93 4.28
CA SER A 55 -7.16 4.38 5.25
C SER A 55 -7.54 4.74 6.69
N LEU A 56 -8.00 5.96 6.95
CA LEU A 56 -8.41 6.43 8.27
C LEU A 56 -9.68 5.71 8.75
N GLU A 57 -10.70 5.66 7.91
CA GLU A 57 -11.97 5.00 8.22
C GLU A 57 -11.77 3.52 8.52
N LYS A 58 -10.89 2.82 7.79
CA LYS A 58 -10.50 1.43 8.09
C LYS A 58 -9.90 1.30 9.50
N ALA A 59 -9.14 2.31 9.96
CA ALA A 59 -8.50 2.27 11.27
C ALA A 59 -9.56 2.39 12.37
N TYR A 60 -10.51 3.31 12.20
CA TYR A 60 -11.64 3.47 13.13
C TYR A 60 -12.58 2.26 13.15
N ASP A 61 -12.92 1.70 12.00
CA ASP A 61 -13.75 0.48 11.87
C ASP A 61 -13.12 -0.72 12.60
N SER A 62 -11.78 -0.71 12.73
CA SER A 62 -11.02 -1.80 13.35
C SER A 62 -10.83 -1.67 14.87
N VAL A 63 -11.24 -0.56 15.48
CA VAL A 63 -10.98 -0.26 16.90
C VAL A 63 -11.53 -1.34 17.84
N GLU A 64 -12.79 -1.74 17.66
CA GLU A 64 -13.45 -2.69 18.55
C GLU A 64 -12.96 -4.14 18.36
N MET A 65 -12.36 -4.44 17.20
CA MET A 65 -11.75 -5.74 16.93
C MET A 65 -10.33 -5.86 17.48
N ALA A 66 -9.68 -4.73 17.77
CA ALA A 66 -8.31 -4.68 18.25
C ALA A 66 -8.24 -4.76 19.78
N LYS A 67 -7.18 -5.38 20.32
CA LYS A 67 -6.94 -5.41 21.76
C LYS A 67 -6.64 -4.01 22.28
N LYS A 68 -7.17 -3.65 23.45
CA LYS A 68 -6.87 -2.37 24.11
C LYS A 68 -5.37 -2.22 24.37
N GLY A 69 -4.80 -1.06 24.06
CA GLY A 69 -3.37 -0.78 24.16
C GLY A 69 -2.53 -1.28 22.98
N SER A 70 -3.18 -1.72 21.90
CA SER A 70 -2.53 -2.01 20.62
C SER A 70 -2.47 -0.79 19.70
N VAL A 71 -1.58 -0.85 18.72
CA VAL A 71 -1.50 0.09 17.59
C VAL A 71 -2.09 -0.59 16.36
N ILE A 72 -3.16 -0.02 15.81
CA ILE A 72 -3.77 -0.47 14.55
C ILE A 72 -3.00 0.15 13.39
N LEU A 73 -2.62 -0.69 12.43
CA LEU A 73 -2.05 -0.31 11.15
C LEU A 73 -3.04 -0.63 10.04
N THR A 74 -3.47 0.40 9.32
CA THR A 74 -4.19 0.27 8.05
C THR A 74 -3.39 0.89 6.92
N ALA A 75 -3.71 0.43 5.71
CA ALA A 75 -3.27 1.11 4.51
C ALA A 75 -4.36 1.01 3.44
N ASP A 76 -4.46 2.04 2.62
CA ASP A 76 -5.23 2.03 1.39
C ASP A 76 -4.37 2.37 0.19
N THR A 77 -4.63 1.77 -0.97
CA THR A 77 -3.81 1.95 -2.16
C THR A 77 -4.68 2.20 -3.37
N THR A 78 -4.47 3.34 -4.02
CA THR A 78 -5.28 3.82 -5.14
C THR A 78 -4.37 4.06 -6.35
N VAL A 79 -4.81 3.57 -7.51
CA VAL A 79 -4.20 3.92 -8.80
C VAL A 79 -5.01 5.06 -9.40
N ALA A 80 -4.37 6.09 -9.95
CA ALA A 80 -5.06 7.17 -10.64
C ALA A 80 -4.31 7.66 -11.88
N ASP A 81 -5.05 8.03 -12.92
CA ASP A 81 -4.53 8.70 -14.13
C ASP A 81 -5.02 10.15 -14.11
N GLY A 82 -4.17 11.06 -13.61
CA GLY A 82 -4.59 12.41 -13.22
C GLY A 82 -5.51 12.34 -12.00
N ASP A 83 -6.67 13.00 -12.07
CA ASP A 83 -7.66 13.02 -10.99
C ASP A 83 -8.62 11.81 -11.05
N MET A 84 -8.49 10.94 -12.06
CA MET A 84 -9.37 9.80 -12.23
C MET A 84 -8.87 8.57 -11.47
N ILE A 85 -9.61 8.18 -10.42
CA ILE A 85 -9.37 6.96 -9.65
C ILE A 85 -9.68 5.73 -10.52
N LEU A 86 -8.70 4.83 -10.63
CA LEU A 86 -8.82 3.53 -11.28
C LEU A 86 -8.98 2.44 -10.22
N GLY A 87 -10.23 2.07 -9.97
CA GLY A 87 -10.60 0.99 -9.05
C GLY A 87 -10.25 -0.40 -9.55
N LYS A 88 -10.87 -1.41 -8.94
CA LYS A 88 -10.83 -2.79 -9.44
C LYS A 88 -11.70 -2.88 -10.71
N PRO A 89 -11.33 -3.73 -11.69
CA PRO A 89 -12.16 -3.91 -12.87
C PRO A 89 -13.46 -4.66 -12.52
N ASP A 90 -14.59 -4.21 -13.08
CA ASP A 90 -15.88 -4.89 -12.90
C ASP A 90 -15.93 -6.24 -13.65
N ASN A 91 -15.20 -6.31 -14.76
CA ASN A 91 -15.12 -7.46 -15.64
C ASN A 91 -13.83 -7.40 -16.49
N GLU A 92 -13.58 -8.46 -17.25
CA GLU A 92 -12.38 -8.60 -18.08
C GLU A 92 -12.27 -7.48 -19.13
N ALA A 93 -13.37 -7.06 -19.76
CA ALA A 93 -13.35 -5.95 -20.74
C ALA A 93 -13.00 -4.60 -20.08
N HIS A 94 -13.46 -4.37 -18.84
CA HIS A 94 -13.06 -3.20 -18.06
C HIS A 94 -11.56 -3.25 -17.75
N ALA A 95 -11.02 -4.42 -17.39
CA ALA A 95 -9.59 -4.60 -17.16
C ALA A 95 -8.76 -4.27 -18.40
N GLU A 96 -9.16 -4.78 -19.58
CA GLU A 96 -8.47 -4.44 -20.83
C GLU A 96 -8.52 -2.95 -21.15
N THR A 97 -9.66 -2.29 -20.88
CA THR A 97 -9.83 -0.85 -21.11
C THR A 97 -8.88 -0.04 -20.24
N MET A 98 -8.79 -0.36 -18.93
CA MET A 98 -7.83 0.28 -18.03
C MET A 98 -6.38 0.04 -18.50
N LEU A 99 -6.04 -1.19 -18.90
CA LEU A 99 -4.69 -1.51 -19.37
C LEU A 99 -4.34 -0.77 -20.66
N ARG A 100 -5.26 -0.61 -21.61
CA ARG A 100 -5.05 0.21 -22.80
C ARG A 100 -4.90 1.69 -22.46
N GLN A 101 -5.68 2.19 -21.50
CA GLN A 101 -5.56 3.57 -21.03
C GLN A 101 -4.20 3.85 -20.40
N LEU A 102 -3.64 2.90 -19.64
CA LEU A 102 -2.35 3.09 -18.95
C LEU A 102 -1.13 2.83 -19.85
N ARG A 103 -1.30 2.13 -20.98
CA ARG A 103 -0.21 1.74 -21.90
C ARG A 103 0.64 2.93 -22.30
N ASN A 104 1.97 2.78 -22.20
CA ASN A 104 2.96 3.80 -22.56
C ASN A 104 2.71 5.19 -21.92
N ARG A 105 2.00 5.22 -20.79
CA ARG A 105 1.66 6.44 -20.05
C ARG A 105 2.19 6.37 -18.64
N THR A 106 2.26 7.53 -18.00
CA THR A 106 2.64 7.65 -16.60
C THR A 106 1.42 8.00 -15.77
N HIS A 107 1.13 7.17 -14.78
CA HIS A 107 0.05 7.37 -13.82
C HIS A 107 0.62 7.43 -12.40
N GLN A 108 -0.25 7.67 -11.41
CA GLN A 108 0.12 7.78 -10.01
C GLN A 108 -0.44 6.62 -9.19
N VAL A 109 0.36 6.15 -8.23
CA VAL A 109 -0.09 5.22 -7.21
C VAL A 109 0.08 5.87 -5.85
N TYR A 110 -1.03 5.97 -5.13
CA TYR A 110 -1.16 6.54 -3.81
C TYR A 110 -1.26 5.39 -2.82
N THR A 111 -0.46 5.39 -1.75
CA THR A 111 -0.78 4.59 -0.56
C THR A 111 -0.77 5.47 0.66
N ALA A 112 -1.92 5.54 1.33
CA ALA A 112 -2.01 6.10 2.66
C ALA A 112 -1.76 4.99 3.69
N ILE A 113 -0.99 5.31 4.72
CA ILE A 113 -0.83 4.52 5.93
C ILE A 113 -1.50 5.29 7.05
N THR A 114 -2.25 4.59 7.91
CA THR A 114 -2.75 5.14 9.17
C THR A 114 -2.32 4.25 10.32
N LEU A 115 -1.76 4.87 11.36
CA LEU A 115 -1.54 4.28 12.66
C LEU A 115 -2.55 4.87 13.65
N LEU A 116 -3.20 4.03 14.45
CA LEU A 116 -4.14 4.46 15.49
C LEU A 116 -3.82 3.75 16.81
N ASP A 117 -3.61 4.51 17.88
CA ASP A 117 -3.48 3.95 19.22
C ASP A 117 -4.86 3.70 19.83
N THR A 118 -5.12 2.46 20.23
CA THR A 118 -6.42 2.10 20.82
C THR A 118 -6.62 2.66 22.23
N ALA A 119 -5.56 3.01 22.95
CA ALA A 119 -5.58 3.52 24.32
C ALA A 119 -5.95 5.00 24.43
N ASP A 120 -5.33 5.87 23.61
CA ASP A 120 -5.52 7.33 23.66
C ASP A 120 -6.11 7.93 22.37
N LYS A 121 -6.39 7.08 21.35
CA LYS A 121 -6.92 7.48 20.05
C LYS A 121 -6.00 8.41 19.26
N HIS A 122 -4.71 8.46 19.60
CA HIS A 122 -3.72 9.14 18.78
C HIS A 122 -3.64 8.52 17.39
N VAL A 123 -3.61 9.37 16.36
CA VAL A 123 -3.58 8.98 14.95
C VAL A 123 -2.39 9.66 14.27
N GLU A 124 -1.63 8.88 13.49
CA GLU A 124 -0.69 9.41 12.50
C GLU A 124 -1.04 8.87 11.12
N GLN A 125 -0.90 9.72 10.11
CA GLN A 125 -1.07 9.34 8.72
C GLN A 125 0.13 9.79 7.89
N ILE A 126 0.44 8.99 6.87
CA ILE A 126 1.39 9.39 5.82
C ILE A 126 0.89 8.91 4.47
N LEU A 127 0.97 9.77 3.47
CA LEU A 127 0.64 9.47 2.08
C LEU A 127 1.93 9.37 1.27
N ALA A 128 2.15 8.22 0.63
CA ALA A 128 3.22 8.03 -0.34
C ALA A 128 2.64 8.05 -1.76
N ILE A 129 3.28 8.81 -2.65
CA ILE A 129 2.89 8.93 -4.06
C ILE A 129 4.04 8.42 -4.91
N THR A 130 3.74 7.59 -5.90
CA THR A 130 4.74 7.05 -6.83
C THR A 130 4.25 7.16 -8.25
N GLN A 131 5.08 7.73 -9.12
CA GLN A 131 4.81 7.78 -10.55
C GLN A 131 5.24 6.46 -11.19
N VAL A 132 4.35 5.86 -11.98
CA VAL A 132 4.58 4.58 -12.65
C VAL A 132 4.41 4.79 -14.14
N THR A 133 5.46 4.60 -14.91
CA THR A 133 5.42 4.59 -16.38
C THR A 133 5.24 3.16 -16.85
N MET A 134 4.14 2.87 -17.54
CA MET A 134 3.86 1.55 -18.11
C MET A 134 4.67 1.30 -19.38
N ARG A 135 4.96 0.03 -19.67
CA ARG A 135 5.51 -0.37 -20.97
C ARG A 135 4.48 -0.13 -22.08
N ASP A 136 4.99 -0.16 -23.30
CA ASP A 136 4.19 -0.26 -24.51
C ASP A 136 3.90 -1.74 -24.86
N TYR A 137 3.09 -2.41 -24.03
CA TYR A 137 2.67 -3.80 -24.27
C TYR A 137 1.61 -3.88 -25.37
N SER A 138 1.55 -4.98 -26.10
CA SER A 138 0.58 -5.25 -27.16
C SER A 138 -0.82 -5.60 -26.62
N ASP A 139 -1.84 -5.56 -27.49
CA ASP A 139 -3.18 -6.05 -27.13
C ASP A 139 -3.21 -7.56 -26.86
N LEU A 140 -2.29 -8.31 -27.46
CA LEU A 140 -2.14 -9.75 -27.20
C LEU A 140 -1.64 -10.00 -25.78
N GLU A 141 -0.65 -9.22 -25.31
CA GLU A 141 -0.17 -9.28 -23.93
C GLU A 141 -1.28 -8.89 -22.93
N ILE A 142 -2.08 -7.86 -23.23
CA ILE A 142 -3.25 -7.50 -22.41
C ILE A 142 -4.21 -8.68 -22.30
N ALA A 143 -4.64 -9.24 -23.43
CA ALA A 143 -5.62 -10.33 -23.44
C ALA A 143 -5.11 -11.55 -22.68
N HIS A 144 -3.84 -11.91 -22.86
CA HIS A 144 -3.21 -13.00 -22.12
C HIS A 144 -3.17 -12.73 -20.61
N TYR A 145 -2.80 -11.51 -20.21
CA TYR A 145 -2.74 -11.12 -18.81
C TYR A 145 -4.12 -11.12 -18.16
N VAL A 146 -5.15 -10.59 -18.83
CA VAL A 146 -6.53 -10.59 -18.34
C VAL A 146 -7.07 -12.02 -18.21
N ALA A 147 -6.79 -12.90 -19.17
CA ALA A 147 -7.17 -14.30 -19.13
C ALA A 147 -6.53 -15.09 -17.96
N SER A 148 -5.38 -14.64 -17.44
CA SER A 148 -4.78 -15.23 -16.24
C SER A 148 -5.62 -15.02 -14.97
N GLY A 149 -6.53 -14.04 -14.97
CA GLY A 149 -7.33 -13.66 -13.80
C GLY A 149 -6.60 -12.81 -12.77
N ASP A 150 -5.28 -12.59 -12.91
CA ASP A 150 -4.50 -11.76 -12.00
C ASP A 150 -5.02 -10.31 -11.89
N PRO A 151 -5.57 -9.65 -12.92
CA PRO A 151 -6.10 -8.28 -12.77
C PRO A 151 -7.30 -8.12 -11.82
N LYS A 152 -8.08 -9.18 -11.57
CA LYS A 152 -9.44 -9.10 -11.00
C LYS A 152 -9.52 -8.40 -9.64
N ASP A 153 -8.47 -8.52 -8.82
CA ASP A 153 -8.45 -7.99 -7.46
C ASP A 153 -7.54 -6.76 -7.28
N LYS A 154 -7.07 -6.15 -8.38
CA LYS A 154 -6.06 -5.09 -8.35
C LYS A 154 -6.61 -3.78 -8.92
N ALA A 155 -6.40 -2.69 -8.16
CA ALA A 155 -6.66 -1.35 -8.64
C ALA A 155 -5.82 -1.07 -9.90
N GLY A 156 -6.41 -0.42 -10.91
CA GLY A 156 -5.77 -0.18 -12.21
C GLY A 156 -5.53 -1.44 -13.04
N SER A 157 -6.06 -2.60 -12.63
CA SER A 157 -5.99 -3.88 -13.35
C SER A 157 -4.58 -4.44 -13.57
N TYR A 158 -3.59 -4.07 -12.75
CA TYR A 158 -2.24 -4.63 -12.87
C TYR A 158 -1.54 -4.91 -11.55
N GLY A 159 -0.65 -5.91 -11.56
CA GLY A 159 0.31 -6.20 -10.50
C GLY A 159 1.72 -5.88 -10.94
N ILE A 160 2.38 -4.94 -10.25
CA ILE A 160 3.78 -4.56 -10.55
C ILE A 160 4.76 -5.74 -10.48
N GLN A 161 4.47 -6.74 -9.63
CA GLN A 161 5.29 -7.93 -9.45
C GLN A 161 5.01 -9.04 -10.48
N ASN A 162 4.09 -8.84 -11.42
CA ASN A 162 3.77 -9.88 -12.39
C ASN A 162 4.96 -10.10 -13.33
N GLY A 163 5.62 -11.25 -13.17
CA GLY A 163 6.86 -11.60 -13.89
C GLY A 163 6.66 -11.93 -15.36
N ASP A 164 5.45 -12.31 -15.77
CA ASP A 164 5.13 -12.67 -17.15
C ASP A 164 4.70 -11.42 -17.95
N PHE A 165 3.74 -10.65 -17.42
CA PHE A 165 3.23 -9.45 -18.08
C PHE A 165 4.22 -8.28 -18.04
N ARG A 166 4.95 -8.15 -16.91
CA ARG A 166 5.96 -7.10 -16.67
C ARG A 166 5.46 -5.71 -17.07
N PRO A 167 4.41 -5.19 -16.41
CA PRO A 167 3.66 -4.03 -16.89
C PRO A 167 4.46 -2.73 -16.93
N VAL A 168 5.48 -2.59 -16.08
CA VAL A 168 6.10 -1.30 -15.76
C VAL A 168 7.44 -1.13 -16.49
N ALA A 169 7.60 0.01 -17.15
CA ALA A 169 8.86 0.42 -17.78
C ALA A 169 9.77 1.17 -16.80
N ARG A 170 9.18 2.03 -15.95
CA ARG A 170 9.93 2.88 -15.02
C ARG A 170 9.09 3.30 -13.83
N ILE A 171 9.76 3.52 -12.70
CA ILE A 171 9.16 4.03 -11.46
C ILE A 171 9.95 5.26 -11.01
N LYS A 172 9.24 6.28 -10.55
CA LYS A 172 9.80 7.40 -9.80
C LYS A 172 9.08 7.48 -8.46
N GLY A 173 9.72 6.95 -7.43
CA GLY A 173 9.17 6.85 -6.08
C GLY A 173 9.47 5.51 -5.43
N CYS A 174 8.61 5.09 -4.51
CA CYS A 174 8.79 3.89 -3.71
C CYS A 174 8.13 2.67 -4.38
N TYR A 175 8.89 1.60 -4.64
CA TYR A 175 8.31 0.37 -5.19
C TYR A 175 7.30 -0.30 -4.23
N ALA A 176 7.63 -0.37 -2.94
CA ALA A 176 6.75 -0.94 -1.92
C ALA A 176 5.44 -0.13 -1.74
N ASN A 177 5.45 1.17 -2.09
CA ASN A 177 4.23 1.96 -2.21
C ASN A 177 3.29 1.37 -3.28
N VAL A 178 3.82 1.05 -4.47
CA VAL A 178 3.03 0.47 -5.57
C VAL A 178 2.51 -0.92 -5.21
N MET A 179 3.25 -1.67 -4.39
CA MET A 179 2.78 -2.94 -3.83
C MET A 179 1.69 -2.78 -2.76
N GLY A 180 1.56 -1.59 -2.20
CA GLY A 180 0.51 -1.20 -1.26
C GLY A 180 0.91 -1.12 0.20
N LEU A 181 2.21 -1.13 0.54
CA LEU A 181 2.71 -0.79 1.88
C LEU A 181 4.11 -0.16 1.80
N PRO A 182 4.24 1.18 1.81
CA PRO A 182 5.54 1.85 1.73
C PRO A 182 6.31 1.74 3.05
N LEU A 183 7.19 0.74 3.16
CA LEU A 183 7.82 0.35 4.43
C LEU A 183 8.64 1.46 5.10
N CYS A 184 9.40 2.25 4.36
CA CYS A 184 10.17 3.35 4.97
C CYS A 184 9.27 4.46 5.51
N HIS A 185 8.13 4.73 4.85
CA HIS A 185 7.14 5.69 5.33
C HIS A 185 6.44 5.17 6.58
N LEU A 186 6.15 3.85 6.63
CA LEU A 186 5.62 3.19 7.81
C LEU A 186 6.56 3.36 9.02
N ILE A 187 7.88 3.22 8.83
CA ILE A 187 8.87 3.39 9.90
C ILE A 187 8.81 4.80 10.48
N VAL A 188 8.74 5.84 9.62
CA VAL A 188 8.61 7.23 10.07
C VAL A 188 7.41 7.39 11.00
N CYS A 189 6.25 6.83 10.65
CA CYS A 189 5.07 6.87 11.52
C CYS A 189 5.24 6.04 12.80
N LEU A 190 5.77 4.81 12.70
CA LEU A 190 5.94 3.92 13.84
C LEU A 190 6.86 4.53 14.93
N ARG A 191 7.89 5.28 14.51
CA ARG A 191 8.79 6.00 15.43
C ARG A 191 8.07 7.02 16.29
N ARG A 192 7.04 7.69 15.75
CA ARG A 192 6.19 8.64 16.50
C ARG A 192 5.36 7.94 17.58
N PHE A 193 5.07 6.65 17.39
CA PHE A 193 4.43 5.78 18.38
C PHE A 193 5.43 5.11 19.34
N GLY A 194 6.73 5.42 19.23
CA GLY A 194 7.79 4.76 20.00
C GLY A 194 7.99 3.29 19.62
N VAL A 195 7.60 2.89 18.41
CA VAL A 195 7.76 1.54 17.87
C VAL A 195 8.90 1.54 16.86
N GLU A 196 9.97 0.80 17.14
CA GLU A 196 11.12 0.68 16.25
C GLU A 196 11.21 -0.73 15.67
N PRO A 197 11.47 -0.89 14.35
CA PRO A 197 11.76 -2.18 13.76
C PRO A 197 12.98 -2.85 14.40
N HIS A 198 13.01 -4.18 14.38
CA HIS A 198 14.13 -4.96 14.89
C HIS A 198 15.13 -5.36 13.79
N THR A 199 14.95 -4.86 12.58
CA THR A 199 15.68 -5.28 11.38
C THR A 199 16.05 -4.07 10.52
N ASP A 200 17.00 -4.28 9.59
CA ASP A 200 17.29 -3.32 8.53
C ASP A 200 16.21 -3.40 7.44
N VAL A 201 15.14 -2.65 7.64
CA VAL A 201 13.96 -2.67 6.77
C VAL A 201 14.28 -2.20 5.34
N PRO A 202 15.05 -1.11 5.10
CA PRO A 202 15.46 -0.74 3.74
C PRO A 202 16.19 -1.86 3.01
N THR A 203 17.17 -2.50 3.65
CA THR A 203 17.92 -3.61 3.05
C THR A 203 17.00 -4.80 2.76
N ASN A 204 16.17 -5.20 3.73
CA ASN A 204 15.21 -6.30 3.54
C ASN A 204 14.22 -6.02 2.41
N CYS A 205 13.72 -4.78 2.32
CA CYS A 205 12.78 -4.37 1.27
C CYS A 205 13.42 -4.43 -0.11
N GLN A 206 14.66 -3.95 -0.25
CA GLN A 206 15.41 -3.96 -1.50
C GLN A 206 15.74 -5.38 -1.96
N GLN A 207 16.20 -6.23 -1.04
CA GLN A 207 16.48 -7.64 -1.33
C GLN A 207 15.23 -8.42 -1.71
N PHE A 208 14.13 -8.26 -0.96
CA PHE A 208 12.87 -8.94 -1.23
C PHE A 208 12.32 -8.59 -2.61
N ASN A 209 12.42 -7.32 -3.01
CA ASN A 209 11.90 -6.84 -4.29
C ASN A 209 12.91 -6.91 -5.43
N GLN A 210 14.17 -7.25 -5.14
CA GLN A 210 15.29 -7.24 -6.09
C GLN A 210 15.42 -5.89 -6.82
N ILE A 211 15.39 -4.81 -6.05
CA ILE A 211 15.50 -3.43 -6.54
C ILE A 211 16.58 -2.66 -5.81
N GLU A 212 17.05 -1.58 -6.43
CA GLU A 212 17.71 -0.47 -5.75
C GLU A 212 16.67 0.64 -5.54
N CYS A 213 16.40 0.99 -4.29
CA CYS A 213 15.34 1.95 -3.96
C CYS A 213 15.92 3.37 -4.00
N PRO A 214 15.46 4.28 -4.87
CA PRO A 214 16.09 5.60 -5.02
C PRO A 214 15.65 6.61 -3.95
N VAL A 215 14.71 6.24 -3.06
CA VAL A 215 14.06 7.19 -2.14
C VAL A 215 14.17 6.81 -0.66
N TYR A 216 14.73 5.64 -0.30
CA TYR A 216 14.66 5.17 1.09
C TYR A 216 15.40 6.12 2.06
N ASP A 217 16.58 6.60 1.67
CA ASP A 217 17.38 7.51 2.51
C ASP A 217 16.67 8.84 2.75
N ASP A 218 16.12 9.44 1.71
CA ASP A 218 15.38 10.70 1.80
C ASP A 218 14.13 10.56 2.68
N VAL A 219 13.38 9.46 2.50
CA VAL A 219 12.17 9.18 3.28
C VAL A 219 12.51 8.99 4.76
N LEU A 220 13.56 8.24 5.09
CA LEU A 220 13.92 7.98 6.49
C LEU A 220 14.48 9.20 7.23
N ARG A 221 14.88 10.25 6.49
CA ARG A 221 15.31 11.53 7.06
C ARG A 221 14.16 12.51 7.28
N MET A 222 12.95 12.20 6.82
CA MET A 222 11.75 12.98 7.12
C MET A 222 11.48 12.87 8.63
N GLN A 223 11.58 13.99 9.35
CA GLN A 223 11.25 14.09 10.78
C GLN A 223 9.74 14.24 10.96
#